data_AF-A0A8X7W6D3-F1
#
_entry.id   AF-A0A8X7W6D3-F1
#
_cell.length_a   1.000
_cell.length_b   1.000
_cell.length_c   1.000
_cell.angle_alpha   90.00
_cell.angle_beta   90.00
_cell.angle_gamma   90.00
#
_symmetry.space_group_name_H-M   'P 1'
#
loop_
_entity.id
_entity.type
_entity.pdbx_description
1 polymer ?
#
loop_
_entity_poly.entity_id
_entity_poly.type
_entity_poly.pdbx_seq_one_letter_code
_entity_poly.pdbx_strand_id
1 'polypeptide(L)'
;MQLLESGLKVKEYELLRRNFSDTGCFGFGIQEHIDLGIKYDPSTGIYGMDFYVVLERPGYRVARRRRCKARVGIQHRVTKDDAMKWFQVKYEGVILNKSQNITG
;
A
#
# COMPACT_ATOMS: atom_id res chain seq x y z
N MET A 1 -6.32 2.60 -10.46
CA MET A 1 -5.28 3.45 -9.82
C MET A 1 -5.90 4.59 -9.03
N GLN A 2 -6.99 5.20 -9.51
CA GLN A 2 -7.63 6.37 -8.88
C GLN A 2 -7.92 6.23 -7.37
N LEU A 3 -8.48 5.08 -6.93
CA LEU A 3 -8.78 4.87 -5.51
C LEU A 3 -7.53 4.87 -4.61
N LEU A 4 -6.45 4.21 -5.03
CA LEU A 4 -5.19 4.18 -4.29
C LEU A 4 -4.57 5.58 -4.23
N GLU A 5 -4.61 6.31 -5.34
CA GLU A 5 -4.10 7.67 -5.44
C GLU A 5 -4.87 8.64 -4.52
N SER A 6 -6.20 8.56 -4.50
CA SER A 6 -7.04 9.28 -3.53
C SER A 6 -6.65 8.95 -2.09
N GLY A 7 -6.46 7.67 -1.76
CA GLY A 7 -6.08 7.26 -0.41
C GLY A 7 -4.68 7.72 0.00
N LEU A 8 -3.72 7.69 -0.92
CA LEU A 8 -2.37 8.21 -0.68
C LEU A 8 -2.36 9.73 -0.53
N LYS A 9 -3.21 10.45 -1.27
CA LYS A 9 -3.35 11.90 -1.14
C LYS A 9 -3.84 12.31 0.26
N VAL A 10 -4.77 11.55 0.86
CA VAL A 10 -5.22 11.75 2.25
C VAL A 10 -4.07 11.56 3.25
N LYS A 11 -3.09 10.72 2.90
CA LYS A 11 -1.86 10.52 3.68
C LYS A 11 -0.70 11.41 3.26
N GLU A 12 -0.95 12.43 2.43
CA GLU A 12 0.07 13.35 1.94
C GLU A 12 1.24 12.64 1.22
N TYR A 13 0.98 11.45 0.68
CA TYR A 13 1.99 10.55 0.11
C TYR A 13 3.11 10.14 1.08
N GLU A 14 2.86 10.25 2.39
CA GLU A 14 3.80 9.84 3.43
C GLU A 14 3.41 8.50 4.04
N LEU A 15 4.36 7.57 4.08
CA LEU A 15 4.18 6.26 4.72
C LEU A 15 5.34 5.93 5.65
N LEU A 16 5.08 5.18 6.72
CA LEU A 16 6.15 4.74 7.60
C LEU A 16 6.81 3.48 7.03
N ARG A 17 8.12 3.29 7.28
CA ARG A 17 8.83 2.05 6.89
C ARG A 17 8.17 0.76 7.41
N ARG A 18 7.43 0.83 8.53
CA ARG A 18 6.68 -0.30 9.10
C ARG A 18 5.44 -0.70 8.29
N ASN A 19 4.92 0.21 7.44
CA ASN A 19 3.77 -0.07 6.57
C ASN A 19 4.13 -1.03 5.44
N PHE A 20 5.41 -1.20 5.14
CA PHE A 20 5.91 -2.11 4.11
C PHE A 20 6.28 -3.47 4.71
N SER A 21 5.74 -4.52 4.10
CA SER A 21 5.99 -5.93 4.45
C SER A 21 7.22 -6.49 3.74
N ASP A 22 7.77 -7.58 4.27
CA ASP A 22 8.93 -8.27 3.70
C ASP A 22 8.64 -8.91 2.33
N THR A 23 7.36 -9.20 2.06
CA THR A 23 6.89 -9.75 0.77
C THR A 23 6.59 -8.68 -0.28
N GLY A 24 7.02 -7.43 -0.06
CA GLY A 24 6.87 -6.36 -1.05
C GLY A 24 5.45 -5.80 -1.18
N CYS A 25 4.59 -6.07 -0.22
CA CYS A 25 3.26 -5.45 -0.10
C CYS A 25 3.31 -4.29 0.91
N PHE A 26 2.37 -3.36 0.85
CA PHE A 26 2.24 -2.30 1.85
C PHE A 26 0.78 -1.95 2.11
N GLY A 27 0.52 -1.31 3.25
CA GLY A 27 -0.83 -0.89 3.57
C GLY A 27 -0.90 0.29 4.54
N PHE A 28 -2.01 0.99 4.51
CA PHE A 28 -2.27 2.17 5.33
C PHE A 28 -3.77 2.31 5.58
N GLY A 29 -4.14 2.89 6.73
CA GLY A 29 -5.53 3.10 7.11
C GLY A 29 -5.95 4.57 7.04
N ILE A 30 -7.17 4.81 6.61
CA ILE A 30 -7.85 6.10 6.62
C ILE A 30 -8.94 6.04 7.69
N GLN A 31 -9.03 7.07 8.53
CA GLN A 31 -9.97 7.09 9.65
C GLN A 31 -11.38 7.45 9.21
N GLU A 32 -11.51 8.34 8.22
CA GLU A 32 -12.78 8.82 7.75
C GLU A 32 -12.88 8.70 6.22
N HIS A 33 -13.81 7.88 5.74
CA HIS A 33 -14.03 7.69 4.30
C HIS A 33 -14.46 8.98 3.56
N ILE A 34 -14.93 10.01 4.27
CA ILE A 34 -15.27 11.31 3.68
C ILE A 34 -14.03 12.02 3.12
N ASP A 35 -12.84 11.77 3.69
CA ASP A 35 -11.57 12.31 3.18
C ASP A 35 -11.24 11.82 1.77
N LEU A 36 -11.82 10.68 1.37
CA LEU A 36 -11.68 10.12 0.02
C LEU A 36 -12.58 10.83 -1.01
N GLY A 37 -13.40 11.80 -0.59
CA GLY A 37 -14.36 12.50 -1.45
C GLY A 37 -15.69 11.77 -1.62
N ILE A 38 -15.97 10.77 -0.79
CA ILE A 38 -17.26 10.09 -0.75
C ILE A 38 -18.27 11.00 -0.05
N LYS A 39 -19.45 11.19 -0.65
CA LYS A 39 -20.51 12.00 -0.05
C LYS A 39 -20.98 11.37 1.26
N TYR A 40 -21.16 12.23 2.26
CA TYR A 40 -21.72 11.83 3.54
C TYR A 40 -23.18 11.37 3.40
N ASP A 41 -23.49 10.19 3.96
CA ASP A 41 -24.85 9.67 4.13
C ASP A 41 -25.09 9.39 5.62
N PRO A 42 -26.01 10.13 6.29
CA PRO A 42 -26.32 9.94 7.71
C PRO A 42 -26.79 8.53 8.08
N SER A 43 -27.34 7.76 7.13
CA SER A 43 -27.79 6.39 7.39
C SER A 43 -26.63 5.40 7.55
N THR A 44 -25.47 5.70 6.95
CA THR A 44 -24.28 4.85 6.96
C THR A 44 -23.29 5.27 8.06
N GLY A 45 -23.20 6.58 8.33
CA GLY A 45 -22.28 7.15 9.32
C GLY A 45 -20.82 7.24 8.83
N ILE A 46 -19.92 7.72 9.70
CA ILE A 46 -18.48 7.83 9.41
C ILE A 46 -17.78 6.52 9.76
N TYR A 47 -17.13 5.92 8.78
CA TYR A 47 -16.29 4.74 8.95
C TYR A 47 -14.89 4.95 8.36
N GLY A 48 -13.93 4.22 8.92
CA GLY A 48 -12.56 4.12 8.41
C GLY A 48 -12.38 2.95 7.45
N MET A 49 -11.28 2.95 6.72
CA MET A 49 -10.93 1.93 5.73
C MET A 49 -9.43 1.60 5.81
N ASP A 50 -9.09 0.33 5.65
CA ASP A 50 -7.71 -0.11 5.48
C ASP A 50 -7.44 -0.43 4.01
N PHE A 51 -6.35 0.14 3.49
CA PHE A 51 -5.82 -0.15 2.17
C PHE A 51 -4.67 -1.14 2.30
N TYR A 52 -4.75 -2.25 1.56
CA TYR A 52 -3.65 -3.20 1.42
C TYR A 52 -3.32 -3.41 -0.05
N VAL A 53 -2.10 -3.05 -0.42
CA VAL A 53 -1.60 -3.04 -1.80
C VAL A 53 -0.59 -4.17 -1.97
N VAL A 54 -0.89 -5.07 -2.91
CA VAL A 54 -0.04 -6.20 -3.27
C VAL A 54 0.69 -5.88 -4.56
N LEU A 55 2.03 -5.81 -4.50
CA LEU A 55 2.87 -5.62 -5.68
C LEU A 55 3.37 -6.98 -6.18
N GLU A 56 3.29 -7.19 -7.50
CA GLU A 56 3.80 -8.38 -8.15
C GLU A 56 4.52 -8.01 -9.45
N ARG A 57 5.57 -8.76 -9.79
CA ARG A 57 6.20 -8.67 -11.11
C ARG A 57 5.36 -9.46 -12.14
N PRO A 58 5.35 -9.05 -13.43
CA PRO A 58 4.76 -9.86 -14.49
C PRO A 58 5.39 -11.26 -14.52
N GLY A 59 4.58 -12.30 -14.31
CA GLY A 59 5.06 -13.69 -14.23
C GLY A 59 4.49 -14.50 -13.07
N TYR A 60 3.94 -13.83 -12.05
CA TYR A 60 3.33 -14.47 -10.87
C TYR A 60 2.15 -15.41 -11.18
N ARG A 61 1.60 -15.38 -12.40
CA ARG A 61 0.56 -16.32 -12.84
C ARG A 61 1.01 -17.78 -12.74
N VAL A 62 2.30 -18.09 -12.85
CA VAL A 62 2.83 -19.47 -12.76
C VAL A 62 2.50 -20.15 -11.43
N ALA A 63 2.41 -19.39 -10.33
CA ALA A 63 2.05 -19.90 -9.01
C ALA A 63 0.54 -19.97 -8.77
N ARG A 64 -0.27 -19.31 -9.61
CA ARG A 64 -1.74 -19.23 -9.46
C ARG A 64 -2.49 -20.15 -10.42
N ARG A 65 -1.94 -20.43 -11.60
CA ARG A 65 -2.58 -21.26 -12.63
C ARG A 65 -2.74 -22.71 -12.18
N ARG A 66 -3.82 -23.37 -12.63
CA ARG A 66 -4.10 -24.79 -12.36
C ARG A 66 -3.16 -25.73 -13.11
N ARG A 67 -2.98 -25.54 -14.42
CA ARG A 67 -2.11 -26.37 -15.26
C ARG A 67 -0.64 -25.97 -15.10
N CYS A 68 0.24 -26.95 -14.90
CA CYS A 68 1.70 -26.76 -14.77
C CYS A 68 2.07 -25.66 -13.75
N LYS A 69 1.48 -25.73 -12.56
CA LYS A 69 1.77 -24.81 -11.45
C LYS A 69 3.22 -24.98 -11.00
N ALA A 70 3.92 -23.88 -10.82
CA ALA A 70 5.29 -23.88 -10.28
C ALA A 70 5.50 -22.72 -9.31
N ARG A 71 6.56 -22.77 -8.51
CA ARG A 71 6.90 -21.71 -7.56
C ARG A 71 7.51 -20.51 -8.29
N VAL A 72 7.23 -19.30 -7.80
CA VAL A 72 7.96 -18.10 -8.22
C VAL A 72 9.36 -18.15 -7.60
N GLY A 73 10.39 -18.07 -8.44
CA GLY A 73 11.78 -18.03 -8.03
C GLY A 73 12.11 -16.82 -7.17
N ILE A 74 13.05 -16.96 -6.24
CA ILE A 74 13.36 -15.95 -5.21
C ILE A 74 13.73 -14.60 -5.85
N GLN A 75 14.56 -14.61 -6.88
CA GLN A 75 14.99 -13.40 -7.61
C GLN A 75 13.84 -12.66 -8.30
N HIS A 76 12.74 -13.35 -8.62
CA HIS A 76 11.57 -12.73 -9.24
C HIS A 76 10.57 -12.20 -8.21
N ARG A 77 10.75 -12.50 -6.92
CA ARG A 77 9.87 -12.00 -5.89
C ARG A 77 10.11 -10.52 -5.65
N VAL A 78 9.07 -9.81 -5.22
CA VAL A 78 9.18 -8.42 -4.77
C VAL A 78 9.61 -8.44 -3.30
N THR A 79 10.61 -7.65 -2.98
CA THR A 79 11.09 -7.46 -1.61
C THR A 79 10.53 -6.19 -0.99
N LYS A 80 10.68 -6.01 0.33
CA LYS A 80 10.34 -4.76 1.01
C LYS A 80 11.00 -3.53 0.37
N ASP A 81 12.30 -3.62 0.07
CA ASP A 81 13.03 -2.50 -0.51
C ASP A 81 12.62 -2.21 -1.95
N ASP A 82 12.24 -3.23 -2.73
CA ASP A 82 11.64 -3.04 -4.06
C ASP A 82 10.32 -2.25 -3.96
N ALA A 83 9.46 -2.60 -2.99
CA ALA A 83 8.17 -1.94 -2.80
C ALA A 83 8.32 -0.49 -2.38
N MET A 84 9.27 -0.21 -1.47
CA MET A 84 9.60 1.15 -1.06
C MET A 84 10.11 2.00 -2.23
N LYS A 85 11.07 1.46 -3.00
CA LYS A 85 11.60 2.16 -4.18
C LYS A 85 10.51 2.40 -5.22
N TRP A 86 9.65 1.42 -5.45
CA TRP A 86 8.51 1.57 -6.36
C TRP A 86 7.57 2.67 -5.90
N PHE A 87 7.26 2.76 -4.60
CA PHE A 87 6.42 3.82 -4.04
C PHE A 87 7.04 5.21 -4.24
N GLN A 88 8.32 5.36 -3.94
CA GLN A 88 9.07 6.62 -4.15
C GLN A 88 9.10 7.04 -5.62
N VAL A 89 9.32 6.10 -6.55
CA VAL A 89 9.41 6.44 -7.98
C VAL A 89 8.03 6.67 -8.60
N LYS A 90 7.03 5.89 -8.22
CA LYS A 90 5.72 5.92 -8.88
C LYS A 90 4.83 7.06 -8.39
N TYR A 91 4.93 7.40 -7.11
CA TYR A 91 4.08 8.37 -6.43
C TYR A 91 4.85 9.52 -5.78
N GLU A 92 6.18 9.59 -5.96
CA GLU A 92 7.04 10.60 -5.32
C GLU A 92 6.89 10.61 -3.79
N GLY A 93 6.49 9.48 -3.21
CA GLY A 93 6.10 9.39 -1.81
C GLY A 93 7.29 9.39 -0.85
N VAL A 94 7.07 9.94 0.34
CA VAL A 94 8.08 10.05 1.40
C VAL A 94 7.95 8.86 2.34
N ILE A 95 9.09 8.22 2.64
CA ILE A 95 9.13 7.08 3.57
C ILE A 95 9.82 7.50 4.86
N LEU A 96 9.04 7.53 5.94
CA LEU A 96 9.49 7.97 7.24
C LEU A 96 9.97 6.77 8.08
N ASN A 97 11.14 6.92 8.71
CA ASN A 97 11.56 6.05 9.80
C ASN A 97 10.98 6.61 11.10
N LYS A 98 10.34 5.78 11.93
CA LYS A 98 9.76 6.27 13.18
C LYS A 98 10.88 6.75 14.11
N SER A 99 11.08 8.06 14.17
CA SER A 99 11.91 8.76 15.14
C SER A 99 11.49 10.23 15.20
N GLN A 100 10.29 10.49 15.73
CA GLN A 100 9.96 11.79 16.31
C GLN A 100 8.98 11.52 17.46
N ASN A 101 9.51 11.02 18.58
CA ASN A 101 8.90 11.34 19.87
C ASN A 101 9.24 12.81 20.12
N ILE A 102 8.45 13.73 19.57
CA ILE A 102 8.44 15.11 20.06
C ILE A 102 7.71 15.03 21.39
N THR A 103 8.47 14.67 22.42
CA THR A 103 8.03 14.81 23.81
C THR A 103 8.26 16.28 24.14
N GLY A 104 7.18 17.00 24.44
CA GLY A 104 7.21 18.41 24.81
C GLY A 104 7.91 18.69 26.13
#